data_AF-A0A6J0UMX8-F1
#
_entry.id   AF-A0A6J0UMX8-F1
#
_cell.length_a   1.000
_cell.length_b   1.000
_cell.length_c   1.000
_cell.angle_alpha   90.00
_cell.angle_beta   90.00
_cell.angle_gamma   90.00
#
_symmetry.space_group_name_H-M   'P 1'
#
loop_
_entity.id
_entity.type
_entity.pdbx_description
1 polymer ?
#
loop_
_entity_poly.entity_id
_entity_poly.type
_entity_poly.pdbx_seq_one_letter_code
_entity_poly.pdbx_strand_id
1 'polypeptide(L)'
;MVRITEELVRQRAEHNNCEIFSLEEISLHQQNIEKLEHLDKWCRDLKILYLQNNLIPKIENVSKLKRLEYLNLALNNIEKIENLEGCEDLQKLDLTANFIGELSSIKTLKNNIHLRELFLIGNPCTDFQGYRQFVIATLHQLKFLDSREIGRSERIQALQNYSKVEKQIEEQEQAYRLKRREEKEKVQRRLEEKQEKKREKQRKCSLRFDNEWYADINTTMYMVPQFVHFVSFFKMWTFPSVLDNI
;
A
#
# COMPACT_ATOMS: atom_id res chain seq x y z
N MET A 1 -5.48 6.55 7.34
CA MET A 1 -4.66 5.33 7.32
C MET A 1 -5.26 4.34 8.30
N VAL A 2 -5.95 3.31 7.81
CA VAL A 2 -6.51 2.26 8.68
C VAL A 2 -5.42 1.23 8.95
N ARG A 3 -5.19 0.93 10.23
CA ARG A 3 -4.20 -0.05 10.68
C ARG A 3 -4.91 -1.20 11.36
N ILE A 4 -4.24 -2.35 11.42
CA ILE A 4 -4.70 -3.44 12.27
C ILE A 4 -4.54 -2.98 13.73
N THR A 5 -5.65 -2.76 14.41
CA THR A 5 -5.68 -2.45 15.85
C THR A 5 -6.01 -3.70 16.65
N GLU A 6 -5.57 -3.75 17.90
CA GLU A 6 -5.88 -4.85 18.82
C GLU A 6 -7.40 -5.00 18.99
N GLU A 7 -8.11 -3.88 19.05
CA GLU A 7 -9.57 -3.85 19.15
C GLU A 7 -10.24 -4.49 17.94
N LEU A 8 -9.72 -4.27 16.73
CA LEU A 8 -10.24 -4.88 15.50
C LEU A 8 -10.07 -6.40 15.53
N VAL A 9 -8.91 -6.86 15.99
CA VAL A 9 -8.63 -8.30 16.15
C VAL A 9 -9.53 -8.90 17.24
N ARG A 10 -9.70 -8.20 18.37
CA ARG A 10 -10.53 -8.65 19.50
C ARG A 10 -12.02 -8.70 19.17
N GLN A 11 -12.53 -7.74 18.41
CA GLN A 11 -13.91 -7.77 17.89
C GLN A 11 -14.14 -8.93 16.92
N ARG A 12 -13.12 -9.34 16.17
CA ARG A 12 -13.23 -10.48 15.25
C ARG A 12 -12.99 -11.82 15.95
N ALA A 13 -12.38 -11.80 17.14
CA ALA A 13 -12.23 -12.93 18.05
C ALA A 13 -13.51 -13.26 18.86
N GLU A 14 -14.65 -12.64 18.55
CA GLU A 14 -15.91 -12.83 19.29
C GLU A 14 -16.35 -14.31 19.39
N HIS A 15 -16.01 -15.13 18.38
CA HIS A 15 -16.29 -16.57 18.37
C HIS A 15 -15.24 -17.42 19.12
N ASN A 16 -14.14 -16.82 19.57
CA ASN A 16 -13.08 -17.43 20.37
C ASN A 16 -13.01 -16.80 21.77
N ASN A 17 -14.16 -16.50 22.38
CA ASN A 17 -14.27 -15.87 23.71
C ASN A 17 -13.46 -14.57 23.88
N CYS A 18 -13.19 -13.82 22.80
CA CYS A 18 -12.32 -12.64 22.79
C CYS A 18 -10.86 -12.92 23.19
N GLU A 19 -10.42 -14.17 23.16
CA GLU A 19 -9.01 -14.55 23.34
C GLU A 19 -8.27 -14.43 22.01
N ILE A 20 -7.37 -13.44 21.93
CA ILE A 20 -6.55 -13.16 20.75
C ILE A 20 -5.34 -14.08 20.63
N PHE A 21 -4.90 -14.68 21.74
CA PHE A 21 -3.67 -15.48 21.82
C PHE A 21 -3.85 -16.90 21.29
N SER A 22 -5.03 -17.51 21.49
CA SER A 22 -5.39 -18.87 21.05
C SER A 22 -6.04 -18.90 19.67
N LEU A 23 -6.10 -17.75 19.00
CA LEU A 23 -6.90 -17.56 17.81
C LEU A 23 -6.23 -18.21 16.59
N GLU A 24 -6.82 -19.29 16.10
CA GLU A 24 -6.28 -20.06 14.98
C GLU A 24 -6.66 -19.46 13.62
N GLU A 25 -7.78 -18.72 13.53
CA GLU A 25 -8.31 -18.22 12.26
C GLU A 25 -8.80 -16.77 12.36
N ILE A 26 -8.22 -15.86 11.58
CA ILE A 26 -8.59 -14.44 11.58
C ILE A 26 -9.09 -14.01 10.21
N SER A 27 -10.26 -13.37 10.21
CA SER A 27 -10.86 -12.75 9.02
C SER A 27 -10.86 -11.23 9.12
N LEU A 28 -10.02 -10.58 8.30
CA LEU A 28 -9.86 -9.13 8.20
C LEU A 28 -10.07 -8.65 6.77
N HIS A 29 -11.18 -9.08 6.14
CA HIS A 29 -11.54 -8.65 4.80
C HIS A 29 -12.14 -7.23 4.80
N GLN A 30 -11.89 -6.48 3.72
CA GLN A 30 -12.53 -5.18 3.44
C GLN A 30 -12.34 -4.11 4.53
N GLN A 31 -11.18 -4.08 5.18
CA GLN A 31 -10.89 -3.15 6.27
C GLN A 31 -10.04 -1.95 5.82
N ASN A 32 -9.77 -1.82 4.51
CA ASN A 32 -8.87 -0.80 3.95
C ASN A 32 -7.52 -0.75 4.68
N ILE A 33 -7.03 -1.90 5.15
CA ILE A 33 -5.78 -1.99 5.90
C ILE A 33 -4.63 -1.60 4.97
N GLU A 34 -3.85 -0.61 5.38
CA GLU A 34 -2.68 -0.15 4.63
C GLU A 34 -1.36 -0.74 5.18
N LYS A 35 -1.38 -1.28 6.41
CA LYS A 35 -0.19 -1.83 7.06
C LYS A 35 -0.49 -3.05 7.93
N LEU A 36 0.37 -4.06 7.81
CA LEU A 36 0.39 -5.25 8.64
C LEU A 36 1.30 -4.98 9.84
N GLU A 37 0.76 -4.42 10.92
CA GLU A 37 1.50 -4.18 12.17
C GLU A 37 0.95 -5.08 13.29
N HIS A 38 1.82 -5.51 14.21
CA HIS A 38 1.49 -6.13 15.51
C HIS A 38 0.83 -7.53 15.53
N LEU A 39 0.53 -8.14 14.38
CA LEU A 39 0.01 -9.51 14.31
C LEU A 39 0.93 -10.53 15.03
N ASP A 40 2.24 -10.30 14.99
CA ASP A 40 3.25 -11.12 15.68
C ASP A 40 3.13 -11.10 17.21
N LYS A 41 2.56 -10.04 17.78
CA LYS A 41 2.40 -9.89 19.23
C LYS A 41 1.10 -10.50 19.73
N TRP A 42 0.03 -10.38 18.94
CA TRP A 42 -1.31 -10.74 19.36
C TRP A 42 -1.64 -12.21 19.09
N CYS A 43 -1.22 -12.75 17.93
CA CYS A 43 -1.73 -14.04 17.44
C CYS A 43 -0.56 -14.96 17.03
N ARG A 44 0.13 -15.54 18.02
CA ARG A 44 1.30 -16.41 17.78
C ARG A 44 0.93 -17.78 17.22
N ASP A 45 -0.26 -18.25 17.54
CA ASP A 45 -0.77 -19.57 17.15
C ASP A 45 -1.71 -19.51 15.94
N LEU A 46 -1.66 -18.41 15.18
CA LEU A 46 -2.51 -18.21 14.01
C LEU A 46 -2.16 -19.21 12.90
N LYS A 47 -3.17 -19.95 12.44
CA LYS A 47 -3.07 -20.91 11.32
C LYS A 47 -3.63 -20.33 10.02
N ILE A 48 -4.71 -19.56 10.09
CA ILE A 48 -5.40 -19.04 8.90
C ILE A 48 -5.58 -17.53 9.02
N LEU A 49 -5.16 -16.80 7.97
CA LEU A 49 -5.29 -15.35 7.91
C LEU A 49 -5.91 -14.90 6.58
N TYR A 50 -7.11 -14.33 6.66
CA TYR A 50 -7.78 -13.70 5.52
C TYR A 50 -7.62 -12.18 5.56
N LEU A 51 -6.96 -11.63 4.54
CA LEU A 51 -6.71 -10.21 4.35
C LEU A 51 -7.18 -9.74 2.98
N GLN A 52 -8.22 -10.39 2.44
CA GLN A 52 -8.74 -10.08 1.11
C GLN A 52 -9.33 -8.67 1.02
N ASN A 53 -9.10 -8.01 -0.12
CA ASN A 53 -9.65 -6.69 -0.43
C ASN A 53 -9.23 -5.62 0.58
N ASN A 54 -7.92 -5.50 0.80
CA ASN A 54 -7.30 -4.43 1.58
C ASN A 54 -6.36 -3.62 0.67
N LEU A 55 -5.68 -2.62 1.23
CA LEU A 55 -4.79 -1.72 0.50
C LEU A 55 -3.33 -1.95 0.90
N ILE A 56 -2.98 -3.20 1.22
CA ILE A 56 -1.65 -3.55 1.74
C ILE A 56 -0.64 -3.45 0.59
N PRO A 57 0.34 -2.51 0.66
CA PRO A 57 1.30 -2.31 -0.42
C PRO A 57 2.47 -3.30 -0.36
N LYS A 58 2.76 -3.84 0.83
CA LYS A 58 3.90 -4.71 1.10
C LYS A 58 3.58 -5.71 2.20
N ILE A 59 4.13 -6.91 2.08
CA ILE A 59 4.06 -7.94 3.11
C ILE A 59 5.13 -7.63 4.15
N GLU A 60 4.72 -7.32 5.38
CA GLU A 60 5.62 -7.06 6.50
C GLU A 60 5.08 -7.71 7.78
N ASN A 61 5.96 -8.00 8.74
CA ASN A 61 5.64 -8.57 10.06
C ASN A 61 4.97 -9.96 10.08
N VAL A 62 4.87 -10.65 8.93
CA VAL A 62 4.33 -12.03 8.85
C VAL A 62 5.37 -13.08 9.21
N SER A 63 6.67 -12.79 9.06
CA SER A 63 7.78 -13.74 9.28
C SER A 63 7.86 -14.36 10.68
N LYS A 64 7.16 -13.83 11.68
CA LYS A 64 7.15 -14.37 13.05
C LYS A 64 6.03 -15.38 13.28
N LEU A 65 5.09 -15.51 12.34
CA LEU A 65 3.93 -16.42 12.45
C LEU A 65 4.34 -17.82 11.98
N LYS A 66 4.96 -18.59 12.87
CA LYS A 66 5.50 -19.91 12.53
C LYS A 66 4.44 -20.94 12.15
N ARG A 67 3.27 -20.87 12.82
CA ARG A 67 2.15 -21.82 12.69
C ARG A 67 1.17 -21.46 11.58
N LEU A 68 1.46 -20.43 10.79
CA LEU A 68 0.57 -19.95 9.74
C LEU A 68 0.57 -20.95 8.58
N GLU A 69 -0.56 -21.62 8.37
CA GLU A 69 -0.76 -22.62 7.33
C GLU A 69 -1.38 -22.03 6.06
N TYR A 70 -2.30 -21.08 6.19
CA TYR A 70 -2.98 -20.44 5.07
C TYR A 70 -2.98 -18.91 5.18
N LEU A 71 -2.45 -18.26 4.14
CA LEU A 71 -2.45 -16.81 4.01
C LEU A 71 -3.18 -16.39 2.73
N ASN A 72 -4.25 -15.62 2.89
CA ASN A 72 -4.99 -15.03 1.79
C ASN A 72 -4.80 -13.52 1.74
N LEU A 73 -4.06 -13.06 0.72
CA LEU A 73 -3.78 -11.66 0.41
C LEU A 73 -4.37 -11.26 -0.95
N ALA A 74 -5.44 -11.91 -1.38
CA ALA A 74 -6.09 -11.59 -2.65
C ALA A 74 -6.61 -10.14 -2.68
N LEU A 75 -6.60 -9.49 -3.85
CA LEU A 75 -7.07 -8.12 -4.05
C LEU A 75 -6.37 -7.12 -3.11
N ASN A 76 -5.04 -7.12 -3.10
CA ASN A 76 -4.22 -6.13 -2.38
C ASN A 76 -3.31 -5.37 -3.35
N ASN A 77 -2.49 -4.44 -2.83
CA ASN A 77 -1.56 -3.63 -3.62
C ASN A 77 -0.11 -4.12 -3.55
N ILE A 78 0.10 -5.44 -3.35
CA ILE A 78 1.43 -6.00 -3.14
C ILE A 78 2.23 -5.93 -4.44
N GLU A 79 3.35 -5.20 -4.43
CA GLU A 79 4.25 -5.11 -5.59
C GLU A 79 5.35 -6.20 -5.58
N LYS A 80 5.68 -6.75 -4.40
CA LYS A 80 6.80 -7.68 -4.20
C LYS A 80 6.49 -8.71 -3.12
N ILE A 81 6.95 -9.95 -3.33
CA ILE A 81 6.88 -11.03 -2.34
C ILE A 81 8.13 -10.96 -1.46
N GLU A 82 7.97 -10.63 -0.19
CA GLU A 82 9.06 -10.53 0.78
C GLU A 82 8.55 -10.88 2.19
N ASN A 83 9.46 -11.12 3.13
CA ASN A 83 9.15 -11.33 4.56
C ASN A 83 8.27 -12.56 4.89
N LEU A 84 8.26 -13.58 4.05
CA LEU A 84 7.54 -14.85 4.28
C LEU A 84 8.46 -16.00 4.74
N GLU A 85 9.77 -15.77 4.80
CA GLU A 85 10.78 -16.81 5.06
C GLU A 85 10.63 -17.50 6.42
N GLY A 86 10.07 -16.82 7.43
CA GLY A 86 9.88 -17.37 8.77
C GLY A 86 8.53 -18.08 9.00
N CYS A 87 7.66 -18.16 7.99
CA CYS A 87 6.41 -18.92 8.06
C CYS A 87 6.69 -20.39 7.71
N GLU A 88 7.21 -21.14 8.67
CA GLU A 88 7.67 -22.53 8.46
C GLU A 88 6.52 -23.45 7.99
N ASP A 89 5.33 -23.33 8.59
CA ASP A 89 4.18 -24.20 8.32
C ASP A 89 3.29 -23.74 7.16
N LEU A 90 3.69 -22.73 6.39
CA LEU A 90 2.84 -22.17 5.32
C LEU A 90 2.61 -23.20 4.21
N GLN A 91 1.37 -23.61 4.03
CA GLN A 91 0.94 -24.61 3.04
C GLN A 91 0.26 -23.98 1.83
N LYS A 92 -0.50 -22.90 2.04
CA LYS A 92 -1.29 -22.25 1.00
C LYS A 92 -1.09 -20.73 1.03
N LEU A 93 -0.78 -20.15 -0.13
CA LEU A 93 -0.60 -18.72 -0.29
C LEU A 93 -1.42 -18.21 -1.48
N ASP A 94 -2.34 -17.30 -1.20
CA ASP A 94 -3.15 -16.64 -2.22
C ASP A 94 -2.72 -15.18 -2.39
N LEU A 95 -2.18 -14.87 -3.56
CA LEU A 95 -1.77 -13.53 -3.99
C LEU A 95 -2.54 -13.10 -5.24
N THR A 96 -3.74 -13.66 -5.47
CA THR A 96 -4.58 -13.35 -6.63
C THR A 96 -4.87 -11.85 -6.72
N ALA A 97 -4.80 -11.30 -7.94
CA ALA A 97 -5.11 -9.90 -8.25
C ALA A 97 -4.32 -8.90 -7.38
N ASN A 98 -3.00 -9.06 -7.37
CA ASN A 98 -2.04 -8.10 -6.79
C ASN A 98 -1.23 -7.41 -7.91
N PHE A 99 -0.21 -6.64 -7.55
CA PHE A 99 0.63 -5.88 -8.49
C PHE A 99 2.05 -6.44 -8.56
N ILE A 100 2.21 -7.75 -8.35
CA ILE A 100 3.51 -8.41 -8.32
C ILE A 100 4.09 -8.41 -9.73
N GLY A 101 5.14 -7.62 -9.94
CA GLY A 101 5.87 -7.57 -11.21
C GLY A 101 7.30 -8.09 -11.14
N GLU A 102 7.81 -8.38 -9.93
CA GLU A 102 9.14 -8.95 -9.72
C GLU A 102 8.99 -10.43 -9.37
N LEU A 103 9.04 -11.29 -10.40
CA LEU A 103 8.92 -12.73 -10.26
C LEU A 103 10.12 -13.35 -9.52
N SER A 104 11.30 -12.74 -9.62
CA SER A 104 12.51 -13.07 -8.86
C SER A 104 12.28 -13.17 -7.36
N SER A 105 11.30 -12.42 -6.85
CA SER A 105 10.90 -12.42 -5.44
C SER A 105 10.40 -13.78 -4.96
N ILE A 106 9.89 -14.64 -5.86
CA ILE A 106 9.46 -16.01 -5.55
C ILE A 106 10.61 -16.86 -4.99
N LYS A 107 11.87 -16.52 -5.28
CA LYS A 107 13.04 -17.20 -4.70
C LYS A 107 13.02 -17.17 -3.17
N THR A 108 12.40 -16.16 -2.53
CA THR A 108 12.24 -16.09 -1.07
C THR A 108 11.37 -17.22 -0.52
N LEU A 109 10.37 -17.67 -1.29
CA LEU A 109 9.47 -18.77 -0.92
C LEU A 109 10.14 -20.14 -0.93
N LYS A 110 11.40 -20.25 -1.40
CA LYS A 110 12.16 -21.52 -1.36
C LYS A 110 12.32 -22.04 0.06
N ASN A 111 12.40 -21.15 1.04
CA ASN A 111 12.57 -21.50 2.45
C ASN A 111 11.31 -22.14 3.06
N ASN A 112 10.13 -21.88 2.48
CA ASN A 112 8.87 -22.45 2.94
C ASN A 112 8.71 -23.88 2.40
N ILE A 113 9.27 -24.84 3.12
CA ILE A 113 9.30 -26.26 2.71
C ILE A 113 7.91 -26.91 2.62
N HIS A 114 6.94 -26.38 3.38
CA HIS A 114 5.58 -26.91 3.44
C HIS A 114 4.63 -26.31 2.40
N LEU A 115 5.08 -25.31 1.62
CA LEU A 115 4.24 -24.62 0.64
C LEU A 115 3.83 -25.55 -0.50
N ARG A 116 2.53 -25.81 -0.63
CA ARG A 116 1.97 -26.72 -1.64
C ARG A 116 1.10 -26.02 -2.66
N GLU A 117 0.41 -24.95 -2.30
CA GLU A 117 -0.53 -24.23 -3.16
C GLU A 117 -0.15 -22.75 -3.24
N LEU A 118 -0.03 -22.24 -4.47
CA LEU A 118 0.28 -20.84 -4.75
C LEU A 118 -0.65 -20.30 -5.84
N PHE A 119 -1.26 -19.15 -5.58
CA PHE A 119 -2.11 -18.44 -6.53
C PHE A 119 -1.51 -17.07 -6.82
N LEU A 120 -1.24 -16.82 -8.09
CA LEU A 120 -0.65 -15.57 -8.61
C LEU A 120 -1.46 -15.01 -9.78
N ILE A 121 -2.62 -15.59 -10.08
CA ILE A 121 -3.54 -15.14 -11.14
C ILE A 121 -3.83 -13.64 -10.99
N GLY A 122 -3.78 -12.90 -12.10
CA GLY A 122 -4.10 -11.47 -12.11
C GLY A 122 -2.98 -10.56 -11.59
N ASN A 123 -1.74 -11.06 -11.53
CA ASN A 123 -0.56 -10.25 -11.30
C ASN A 123 0.15 -9.92 -12.62
N PRO A 124 0.82 -8.77 -12.76
CA PRO A 124 1.63 -8.44 -13.94
C PRO A 124 2.67 -9.51 -14.30
N CYS A 125 3.17 -10.27 -13.31
CA CYS A 125 4.12 -11.34 -13.54
C CYS A 125 3.56 -12.54 -14.32
N THR A 126 2.23 -12.73 -14.38
CA THR A 126 1.61 -13.83 -15.14
C THR A 126 1.71 -13.63 -16.65
N ASP A 127 1.93 -12.39 -17.10
CA ASP A 127 2.10 -12.06 -18.51
C ASP A 127 3.51 -12.40 -19.03
N PHE A 128 4.45 -12.73 -18.14
CA PHE A 128 5.81 -13.03 -18.53
C PHE A 128 5.92 -14.37 -19.24
N GLN A 129 6.67 -14.39 -20.35
CA GLN A 129 6.97 -15.61 -21.07
C GLN A 129 7.82 -16.53 -20.20
N GLY A 130 7.38 -17.77 -20.03
CA GLY A 130 8.07 -18.73 -19.17
C GLY A 130 7.73 -18.62 -17.69
N TYR A 131 6.77 -17.76 -17.29
CA TYR A 131 6.33 -17.58 -15.91
C TYR A 131 6.14 -18.91 -15.17
N ARG A 132 5.31 -19.79 -15.73
CA ARG A 132 4.96 -21.06 -15.10
C ARG A 132 6.19 -21.97 -14.94
N GLN A 133 7.02 -22.08 -15.97
CA GLN A 133 8.26 -22.86 -15.93
C GLN A 133 9.23 -22.32 -14.88
N PHE A 134 9.37 -20.99 -14.79
CA PHE A 134 10.21 -20.35 -13.79
C PHE A 134 9.76 -20.68 -12.37
N VAL A 135 8.46 -20.55 -12.08
CA VAL A 135 7.91 -20.85 -10.74
C VAL A 135 8.11 -22.31 -10.40
N ILE A 136 7.80 -23.22 -11.32
CA ILE A 136 7.92 -24.67 -11.11
C ILE A 136 9.38 -25.08 -10.86
N ALA A 137 10.32 -24.53 -11.62
CA ALA A 137 11.74 -24.83 -11.46
C ALA A 137 12.37 -24.13 -10.23
N THR A 138 11.76 -23.04 -9.75
CA THR A 138 12.22 -22.33 -8.55
C THR A 138 11.68 -23.01 -7.28
N LEU A 139 10.41 -23.41 -7.28
CA LEU A 139 9.69 -23.98 -6.15
C LEU A 139 9.33 -25.45 -6.38
N HIS A 140 10.26 -26.34 -6.04
CA HIS A 140 10.10 -27.78 -6.22
C HIS A 140 9.07 -28.41 -5.28
N GLN A 141 8.80 -27.77 -4.13
CA GLN A 141 7.83 -28.21 -3.12
C GLN A 141 6.37 -28.04 -3.57
N LEU A 142 6.13 -27.14 -4.53
CA LEU A 142 4.80 -26.71 -4.93
C LEU A 142 4.05 -27.81 -5.68
N LYS A 143 2.84 -28.15 -5.25
CA LYS A 143 1.97 -29.13 -5.91
C LYS A 143 1.00 -28.49 -6.89
N PHE A 144 0.44 -27.34 -6.52
CA PHE A 144 -0.54 -26.61 -7.33
C PHE A 144 -0.08 -25.18 -7.54
N LEU A 145 -0.16 -24.74 -8.80
CA LEU A 145 0.06 -23.37 -9.21
C LEU A 145 -1.17 -22.90 -10.00
N ASP A 146 -1.80 -21.83 -9.54
CA ASP A 146 -2.96 -21.20 -10.19
C ASP A 146 -4.12 -22.18 -10.43
N SER A 147 -4.45 -22.99 -9.41
CA SER A 147 -5.45 -24.07 -9.48
C SER A 147 -5.10 -25.21 -10.44
N ARG A 148 -3.88 -25.28 -10.97
CA ARG A 148 -3.40 -26.37 -11.83
C ARG A 148 -2.34 -27.20 -11.13
N GLU A 149 -2.51 -28.51 -11.14
CA GLU A 149 -1.51 -29.44 -10.62
C GLU A 149 -0.22 -29.39 -11.46
N ILE A 150 0.91 -29.54 -10.78
CA ILE A 150 2.24 -29.59 -11.41
C ILE A 150 2.64 -31.05 -11.61
N GLY A 151 2.68 -31.49 -12.86
CA GLY A 151 3.10 -32.83 -13.24
C GLY A 151 4.62 -33.04 -13.14
N ARG A 152 5.05 -34.30 -13.01
CA ARG A 152 6.48 -34.66 -12.99
C ARG A 152 7.21 -34.28 -14.29
N SER A 153 6.58 -34.53 -15.43
CA SER A 153 7.14 -34.19 -16.75
C SER A 153 7.35 -32.69 -16.91
N GLU A 154 6.39 -31.88 -16.44
CA GLU A 154 6.47 -30.43 -16.47
C GLU A 154 7.65 -29.91 -15.63
N ARG A 155 7.87 -30.49 -14.44
CA ARG A 155 9.03 -30.16 -13.60
C ARG A 155 10.37 -30.43 -14.30
N ILE A 156 10.50 -31.58 -14.96
CA ILE A 156 11.74 -31.94 -15.66
C ILE A 156 12.01 -30.95 -16.81
N GLN A 157 10.98 -30.61 -17.58
CA GLN A 157 11.09 -29.64 -18.68
C GLN A 157 11.43 -28.23 -18.18
N ALA A 158 10.81 -27.82 -17.07
CA ALA A 158 11.07 -26.53 -16.43
C ALA A 158 12.53 -26.43 -15.95
N LEU A 159 13.06 -27.50 -15.34
CA LEU A 159 14.45 -27.58 -14.90
C LEU A 159 15.46 -27.55 -16.04
N GLN A 160 15.21 -28.28 -17.13
CA GLN A 160 16.09 -28.31 -18.30
C GLN A 160 16.23 -26.92 -18.96
N ASN A 161 15.15 -26.15 -18.99
CA ASN A 161 15.12 -24.83 -19.60
C ASN A 161 15.36 -23.68 -18.61
N TYR A 162 15.63 -23.97 -17.33
CA TYR A 162 15.69 -22.97 -16.26
C TYR A 162 16.64 -21.81 -16.57
N SER A 163 17.86 -22.08 -17.05
CA SER A 163 18.86 -21.04 -17.33
C SER A 163 18.42 -20.05 -18.42
N LYS A 164 17.66 -20.53 -19.43
CA LYS A 164 17.13 -19.66 -20.49
C LYS A 164 15.94 -18.85 -19.98
N VAL A 165 15.03 -19.50 -19.29
CA VAL A 165 13.83 -18.87 -18.73
C VAL A 165 14.19 -17.82 -17.70
N GLU A 166 15.15 -18.08 -16.79
CA GLU A 166 15.60 -17.13 -15.77
C GLU A 166 16.10 -15.82 -16.41
N LYS A 167 16.94 -15.89 -17.44
CA LYS A 167 17.42 -14.70 -18.16
C LYS A 167 16.28 -13.93 -18.83
N GLN A 168 15.36 -14.62 -19.49
CA GLN A 168 14.20 -14.00 -20.13
C GLN A 168 13.28 -13.31 -19.12
N ILE A 169 13.10 -13.91 -17.94
CA ILE A 169 12.32 -13.32 -16.85
C ILE A 169 13.03 -12.08 -16.32
N GLU A 170 14.34 -12.13 -16.07
CA GLU A 170 15.10 -10.98 -15.59
C GLU A 170 15.03 -9.78 -16.55
N GLU A 171 15.12 -10.01 -17.87
CA GLU A 171 14.96 -8.97 -18.89
C GLU A 171 13.53 -8.38 -18.88
N GLN A 172 12.50 -9.21 -18.80
CA GLN A 172 11.09 -8.78 -18.74
C GLN A 172 10.80 -7.99 -17.46
N GLU A 173 11.36 -8.41 -16.33
CA GLU A 173 11.25 -7.69 -15.05
C GLU A 173 11.90 -6.32 -15.10
N GLN A 174 13.10 -6.23 -15.69
CA GLN A 174 13.80 -4.95 -15.86
C GLN A 174 12.99 -4.00 -16.74
N ALA A 175 12.44 -4.50 -17.86
CA ALA A 175 11.58 -3.72 -18.74
C ALA A 175 10.31 -3.24 -18.02
N TYR A 176 9.65 -4.12 -17.25
CA TYR A 176 8.50 -3.77 -16.44
C TYR A 176 8.84 -2.70 -15.38
N ARG A 177 9.96 -2.86 -14.68
CA ARG A 177 10.43 -1.91 -13.65
C ARG A 177 10.73 -0.54 -14.26
N LEU A 178 11.35 -0.49 -15.45
CA LEU A 178 11.63 0.74 -16.17
C LEU A 178 10.32 1.43 -16.58
N LYS A 179 9.40 0.70 -17.21
CA LYS A 179 8.08 1.22 -17.62
C LYS A 179 7.30 1.79 -16.44
N ARG A 180 7.26 1.07 -15.31
CA ARG A 180 6.61 1.53 -14.07
C ARG A 180 7.29 2.76 -13.48
N ARG A 181 8.62 2.86 -13.54
CA ARG A 181 9.37 4.05 -13.09
C ARG A 181 9.00 5.27 -13.94
N GLU A 182 9.01 5.13 -15.27
CA GLU A 182 8.61 6.20 -16.18
C GLU A 182 7.16 6.65 -15.97
N GLU A 183 6.24 5.71 -15.75
CA GLU A 183 4.84 6.01 -15.43
C GLU A 183 4.73 6.79 -14.12
N LYS A 184 5.40 6.33 -13.05
CA LYS A 184 5.45 7.03 -11.75
C LYS A 184 6.03 8.44 -11.89
N GLU A 185 7.12 8.62 -12.64
CA GLU A 185 7.74 9.93 -12.90
C GLU A 185 6.84 10.87 -13.73
N LYS A 186 6.13 10.36 -14.75
CA LYS A 186 5.17 11.14 -15.54
C LYS A 186 4.00 11.61 -14.68
N VAL A 187 3.48 10.74 -13.80
CA VAL A 187 2.43 11.10 -12.85
C VAL A 187 2.92 12.14 -11.85
N GLN A 188 4.12 11.98 -11.30
CA GLN A 188 4.72 12.90 -10.35
C GLN A 188 4.90 14.30 -10.94
N ARG A 189 5.49 14.41 -12.15
CA ARG A 189 5.63 15.69 -12.86
C ARG A 189 4.29 16.38 -13.08
N ARG A 190 3.27 15.64 -13.51
CA ARG A 190 1.90 16.18 -13.67
C ARG A 190 1.30 16.67 -12.35
N LEU A 191 1.64 16.02 -11.22
CA LEU A 191 1.18 16.43 -9.90
C LEU A 191 1.87 17.73 -9.44
N GLU A 192 3.18 17.81 -9.64
CA GLU A 192 4.01 18.99 -9.32
C GLU A 192 3.57 20.20 -10.14
N GLU A 193 3.40 20.06 -11.46
CA GLU A 193 2.86 21.11 -12.32
C GLU A 193 1.47 21.59 -11.85
N LYS A 194 0.60 20.66 -11.41
CA LYS A 194 -0.72 21.02 -10.86
C LYS A 194 -0.59 21.76 -9.53
N GLN A 195 0.35 21.38 -8.67
CA GLN A 195 0.60 22.05 -7.39
C GLN A 195 1.20 23.44 -7.59
N GLU A 196 2.14 23.60 -8.52
CA GLU A 196 2.74 24.88 -8.87
C GLU A 196 1.70 25.84 -9.45
N LYS A 197 0.90 25.39 -10.43
CA LYS A 197 -0.24 26.17 -10.96
C LYS A 197 -1.23 26.57 -9.86
N LYS A 198 -1.47 25.72 -8.86
CA LYS A 198 -2.29 26.07 -7.69
C LYS A 198 -1.63 27.12 -6.81
N ARG A 199 -0.33 27.00 -6.52
CA ARG A 199 0.45 27.98 -5.73
C ARG A 199 0.53 29.33 -6.42
N GLU A 200 0.75 29.36 -7.74
CA GLU A 200 0.73 30.60 -8.52
C GLU A 200 -0.64 31.28 -8.50
N LYS A 201 -1.72 30.50 -8.65
CA LYS A 201 -3.10 31.02 -8.53
C LYS A 201 -3.36 31.59 -7.14
N GLN A 202 -2.90 30.93 -6.08
CA GLN A 202 -3.01 31.42 -4.70
C GLN A 202 -2.19 32.71 -4.48
N ARG A 203 -0.94 32.77 -4.96
CA ARG A 203 -0.11 34.00 -4.90
C ARG A 203 -0.76 35.16 -5.64
N LYS A 204 -1.28 34.91 -6.85
CA LYS A 204 -2.01 35.93 -7.63
C LYS A 204 -3.29 36.38 -6.94
N CYS A 205 -4.04 35.50 -6.28
CA CYS A 205 -5.21 35.91 -5.50
C CYS A 205 -4.81 36.73 -4.27
N SER A 206 -3.78 36.33 -3.52
CA SER A 206 -3.28 37.08 -2.35
C SER A 206 -2.81 38.49 -2.72
N LEU A 207 -2.01 38.61 -3.78
CA LEU A 207 -1.54 39.91 -4.30
C LEU A 207 -2.68 40.80 -4.80
N ARG A 208 -3.78 40.20 -5.27
CA ARG A 208 -4.98 40.95 -5.70
C ARG A 208 -5.75 41.51 -4.50
N PHE A 209 -5.84 40.77 -3.39
CA PHE A 209 -6.45 41.25 -2.14
C PHE A 209 -5.65 42.39 -1.48
N ASP A 210 -4.31 42.36 -1.54
CA ASP A 210 -3.47 43.42 -0.97
C ASP A 210 -3.53 44.72 -1.81
N ASN A 211 -3.62 44.61 -3.14
CA ASN A 211 -3.66 45.78 -4.03
C ASN A 211 -5.03 46.47 -4.09
N GLU A 212 -6.12 45.82 -3.67
CA GLU A 212 -7.46 46.45 -3.62
C GLU A 212 -7.63 47.35 -2.38
N TRP A 213 -6.93 47.12 -1.27
CA TRP A 213 -6.99 48.00 -0.08
C TRP A 213 -6.06 49.22 -0.13
N TYR A 214 -5.00 49.20 -0.94
CA TYR A 214 -4.11 50.36 -1.11
C TYR A 214 -4.56 51.33 -2.22
N ALA A 215 -5.40 50.88 -3.17
CA ALA A 215 -5.87 51.74 -4.26
C ALA A 215 -6.97 52.75 -3.83
N ASP A 216 -7.69 52.48 -2.74
CA ASP A 216 -8.80 53.34 -2.28
C ASP A 216 -8.39 54.44 -1.27
N ILE A 217 -7.14 54.48 -0.82
CA ILE A 217 -6.68 55.55 0.10
C ILE A 217 -6.17 56.79 -0.66
N ASN A 218 -5.72 56.65 -1.92
CA ASN A 218 -5.21 57.79 -2.70
C ASN A 218 -6.21 58.42 -3.69
N THR A 219 -7.41 57.85 -3.86
CA THR A 219 -8.45 58.39 -4.76
C THR A 219 -9.44 59.33 -4.04
N THR A 220 -9.35 59.47 -2.71
CA THR A 220 -10.18 60.42 -1.91
C THR A 220 -9.43 61.66 -1.43
N MET A 221 -8.22 61.97 -1.96
CA MET A 221 -7.44 63.16 -1.58
C MET A 221 -7.47 64.31 -2.61
N TYR A 222 -8.47 64.36 -3.49
CA TYR A 222 -8.74 65.53 -4.35
C TYR A 222 -10.23 65.78 -4.55
N MET A 223 -11.01 65.95 -3.47
CA MET A 223 -12.23 66.76 -3.46
C MET A 223 -12.76 66.90 -2.02
N VAL A 224 -12.21 67.82 -1.21
CA VAL A 224 -12.99 68.59 -0.22
C VAL A 224 -12.20 69.87 0.15
N PRO A 225 -12.69 71.08 -0.16
CA PRO A 225 -12.35 72.28 0.58
C PRO A 225 -13.25 72.39 1.82
N GLN A 226 -12.61 72.61 2.98
CA GLN A 226 -13.16 73.24 4.18
C GLN A 226 -14.48 72.70 4.78
N PHE A 227 -14.35 71.80 5.76
CA PHE A 227 -14.99 72.04 7.06
C PHE A 227 -14.07 71.53 8.16
N VAL A 228 -13.44 72.49 8.85
CA VAL A 228 -12.60 72.25 10.03
C VAL A 228 -13.51 72.42 11.25
N HIS A 229 -13.63 71.36 12.05
CA HIS A 229 -14.00 71.24 13.48
C HIS A 229 -14.59 69.82 13.60
N PHE A 230 -14.02 68.83 14.28
CA PHE A 230 -13.30 68.85 15.55
C PHE A 230 -12.38 67.63 15.64
N VAL A 231 -11.12 67.83 16.04
CA VAL A 231 -10.15 66.77 16.35
C VAL A 231 -10.43 66.25 17.76
N SER A 232 -10.52 64.93 17.92
CA SER A 232 -9.88 64.13 18.98
C SER A 232 -10.70 62.88 19.30
N PHE A 233 -10.19 61.69 18.97
CA PHE A 233 -9.62 60.84 20.02
C PHE A 233 -8.83 59.69 19.39
N PHE A 234 -7.52 59.77 19.55
CA PHE A 234 -6.57 58.70 19.28
C PHE A 234 -6.46 57.85 20.55
N LYS A 235 -6.30 56.52 20.37
CA LYS A 235 -5.97 55.50 21.39
C LYS A 235 -7.11 55.20 22.38
N MET A 236 -7.35 53.96 22.81
CA MET A 236 -6.35 52.97 23.25
C MET A 236 -7.07 51.65 23.54
N TRP A 237 -6.50 50.51 23.10
CA TRP A 237 -6.43 49.22 23.83
C TRP A 237 -7.80 48.51 24.07
N THR A 238 -7.99 47.18 23.97
CA THR A 238 -7.20 46.02 24.41
C THR A 238 -8.02 44.76 24.06
N PHE A 239 -7.39 43.65 23.69
CA PHE A 239 -7.93 42.29 23.93
C PHE A 239 -8.23 42.14 25.45
N PRO A 240 -9.16 41.28 25.95
CA PRO A 240 -9.20 39.86 25.62
C PRO A 240 -10.57 39.11 25.74
N SER A 241 -10.55 37.83 25.31
CA SER A 241 -11.19 36.64 25.94
C SER A 241 -12.74 36.56 26.04
N VAL A 242 -13.46 35.45 26.07
CA VAL A 242 -13.33 33.97 25.99
C VAL A 242 -14.78 33.48 26.26
N LEU A 243 -15.15 32.30 25.77
CA LEU A 243 -16.22 31.40 26.24
C LEU A 243 -17.71 31.62 25.89
N ASP A 244 -18.36 30.45 25.81
CA ASP A 244 -19.78 30.10 25.97
C ASP A 244 -20.72 30.29 24.77
N ASN A 245 -21.58 29.36 24.37
CA ASN A 245 -22.05 28.02 24.81
C ASN A 245 -22.92 27.53 23.60
N ILE A 246 -23.15 26.25 23.26
CA ILE A 246 -23.77 25.10 23.96
C ILE A 246 -23.43 23.85 23.12
#